data_AF-K4K641-F1
#
_entry.id   AF-K4K641-F1
#
_cell.length_a   1.000
_cell.length_b   1.000
_cell.length_c   1.000
_cell.angle_alpha   90.00
_cell.angle_beta   90.00
_cell.angle_gamma   90.00
#
_symmetry.space_group_name_H-M   'P 1'
#
loop_
_entity.id
_entity.type
_entity.pdbx_description
1 polymer ?
#
loop_
_entity_poly.entity_id
_entity_poly.type
_entity_poly.pdbx_seq_one_letter_code
_entity_poly.pdbx_strand_id
1 'polypeptide(L)'
;VIPNELFLILGALSFLENLLVVAAIVKNRNLHSPMYYFICCLAVSDMLVSISNVVETFFMLLIDHGVLVVRSSTMQQMDNVMDMLICSSLMSSLSFLSVIAIDRYITIFYALRYHNIMTFRRAMGIIVAVWLVSSVSSAIFIAYDSTAVILCLVVFFLSMVILIMALYIHMFALARRHARRISSMQRKQSSPPFASMKGAITLTILLGVFFVCWGPFFLHLILILTC
;
A
#
# COMPACT_ATOMS: atom_id res chain seq x y z
N VAL A 1 12.70 14.95 -20.33
CA VAL A 1 12.12 15.75 -19.24
C VAL A 1 10.64 15.41 -19.18
N ILE A 2 10.19 14.72 -18.15
CA ILE A 2 8.75 14.49 -17.92
C ILE A 2 8.17 15.84 -17.50
N PRO A 3 7.08 16.35 -18.10
CA PRO A 3 6.58 17.67 -17.75
C PRO A 3 6.04 17.68 -16.33
N ASN A 4 6.39 18.71 -15.55
CA ASN A 4 5.96 18.89 -14.15
C ASN A 4 4.43 18.87 -14.01
N GLU A 5 3.72 19.36 -15.04
CA GLU A 5 2.26 19.26 -15.19
C GLU A 5 1.74 17.83 -15.03
N LEU A 6 2.46 16.84 -15.56
CA LEU A 6 2.07 15.43 -15.50
C LEU A 6 2.16 14.90 -14.07
N PHE A 7 3.20 15.27 -13.32
CA PHE A 7 3.33 14.90 -11.90
C PHE A 7 2.23 15.52 -11.05
N LEU A 8 1.89 16.80 -11.29
CA LEU A 8 0.81 17.48 -10.58
C LEU A 8 -0.55 16.85 -10.88
N ILE A 9 -0.83 16.52 -12.15
CA ILE A 9 -2.08 15.86 -12.55
C ILE A 9 -2.17 14.46 -11.93
N LEU A 10 -1.11 13.66 -12.01
CA LEU A 10 -1.08 12.31 -11.43
C LEU A 10 -1.24 12.36 -9.90
N GLY A 11 -0.57 13.30 -9.24
CA GLY A 11 -0.75 13.56 -7.81
C GLY A 11 -2.20 13.89 -7.47
N ALA A 12 -2.79 14.90 -8.13
CA ALA A 12 -4.17 15.30 -7.89
C ALA A 12 -5.18 14.16 -8.11
N LEU A 13 -5.01 13.37 -9.18
CA LEU A 13 -5.84 12.20 -9.44
C LEU A 13 -5.71 11.15 -8.33
N SER A 14 -4.49 10.82 -7.91
CA SER A 14 -4.23 9.87 -6.83
C SER A 14 -4.83 10.34 -5.49
N PHE A 15 -4.77 11.63 -5.19
CA PHE A 15 -5.39 12.21 -4.00
C PHE A 15 -6.92 12.06 -4.05
N LEU A 16 -7.53 12.41 -5.19
CA LEU A 16 -8.98 12.33 -5.37
C LEU A 16 -9.49 10.89 -5.27
N GLU A 17 -8.79 9.92 -5.88
CA GLU A 17 -9.15 8.50 -5.80
C GLU A 17 -9.16 8.01 -4.35
N ASN A 18 -8.08 8.26 -3.61
CA ASN A 18 -7.98 7.82 -2.22
C ASN A 18 -8.95 8.55 -1.29
N LEU A 19 -9.21 9.84 -1.55
CA LEU A 19 -10.23 10.59 -0.82
C LEU A 19 -11.63 10.00 -1.04
N LEU A 20 -11.96 9.60 -2.27
CA LEU A 20 -13.22 8.93 -2.59
C LEU A 20 -13.33 7.58 -1.87
N VAL A 21 -12.25 6.81 -1.76
CA VAL A 21 -12.21 5.56 -0.99
C VAL A 21 -12.55 5.83 0.48
N VAL A 22 -11.88 6.79 1.12
CA VAL A 22 -12.16 7.17 2.52
C VAL A 22 -13.61 7.63 2.69
N ALA A 23 -14.08 8.52 1.82
CA ALA A 23 -15.45 9.04 1.87
C ALA A 23 -16.49 7.93 1.70
N ALA A 24 -16.25 6.97 0.80
CA ALA A 24 -17.12 5.81 0.59
C ALA A 24 -17.19 4.91 1.82
N ILE A 25 -16.07 4.70 2.52
CA ILE A 25 -16.03 3.92 3.77
C ILE A 25 -16.79 4.65 4.88
N VAL A 26 -16.51 5.94 5.08
CA VAL A 26 -17.13 6.75 6.16
C VAL A 26 -18.64 6.88 5.96
N LYS A 27 -19.11 7.03 4.71
CA LYS A 27 -20.54 7.13 4.40
C LYS A 27 -21.30 5.82 4.68
N ASN A 28 -20.62 4.68 4.57
CA ASN A 28 -21.24 3.37 4.70
C ASN A 28 -21.09 2.80 6.13
N ARG A 29 -22.03 3.15 7.01
CA ARG A 29 -22.06 2.70 8.42
C ARG A 29 -22.24 1.19 8.62
N ASN A 30 -22.61 0.46 7.57
CA ASN A 30 -22.79 -1.00 7.61
C ASN A 30 -21.46 -1.79 7.47
N LEU A 31 -20.32 -1.11 7.30
CA LEU A 31 -19.02 -1.72 7.02
C LEU A 31 -18.10 -1.83 8.26
N HIS A 32 -18.62 -2.07 9.46
CA HIS A 32 -17.79 -2.13 10.69
C HIS A 32 -16.97 -3.43 10.87
N SER A 33 -16.24 -3.86 9.83
CA SER A 33 -15.20 -4.90 9.95
C SER A 33 -13.82 -4.27 10.20
N PRO A 34 -12.94 -4.87 11.02
CA PRO A 34 -11.56 -4.41 11.23
C PRO A 34 -10.81 -4.08 9.92
N MET A 35 -11.08 -4.84 8.86
CA MET A 35 -10.50 -4.67 7.53
C MET A 35 -10.64 -3.24 6.97
N TYR A 36 -11.78 -2.57 7.20
CA TYR A 36 -12.04 -1.25 6.62
C TYR A 36 -11.18 -0.15 7.25
N TYR A 37 -10.77 -0.31 8.52
CA TYR A 37 -9.82 0.61 9.14
C TYR A 37 -8.45 0.52 8.46
N PHE A 38 -7.99 -0.68 8.09
CA PHE A 38 -6.74 -0.84 7.34
C PHE A 38 -6.82 -0.25 5.94
N ILE A 39 -7.95 -0.39 5.25
CA ILE A 39 -8.16 0.24 3.93
C ILE A 39 -8.17 1.76 4.07
N CYS A 40 -8.79 2.33 5.11
CA CYS A 40 -8.71 3.76 5.37
C CYS A 40 -7.28 4.21 5.63
N CYS A 41 -6.51 3.49 6.45
CA CYS A 41 -5.11 3.84 6.71
C CYS A 41 -4.24 3.74 5.46
N LEU A 42 -4.48 2.73 4.60
CA LEU A 42 -3.85 2.61 3.28
C LEU A 42 -4.15 3.85 2.42
N ALA A 43 -5.41 4.22 2.29
CA ALA A 43 -5.81 5.39 1.51
C ALA A 43 -5.21 6.68 2.06
N VAL A 44 -5.14 6.82 3.40
CA VAL A 44 -4.49 7.97 4.04
C VAL A 44 -2.99 8.00 3.74
N SER A 45 -2.28 6.86 3.79
CA SER A 45 -0.87 6.82 3.40
C SER A 45 -0.66 7.19 1.94
N ASP A 46 -1.52 6.73 1.02
CA ASP A 46 -1.40 7.06 -0.40
C ASP A 46 -1.72 8.54 -0.67
N MET A 47 -2.68 9.12 0.07
CA MET A 47 -2.94 10.58 0.05
C MET A 47 -1.72 11.38 0.53
N LEU A 48 -1.03 10.92 1.57
CA LEU A 48 0.18 11.59 2.07
C LEU A 48 1.31 11.55 1.04
N VAL A 49 1.51 10.45 0.31
CA VAL A 49 2.47 10.38 -0.81
C VAL A 49 2.11 11.41 -1.88
N SER A 50 0.84 11.44 -2.31
CA SER A 50 0.38 12.38 -3.34
C SER A 50 0.56 13.84 -2.91
N ILE A 51 0.12 14.20 -1.71
CA ILE A 51 0.27 15.55 -1.17
C ILE A 51 1.75 15.93 -1.11
N SER A 52 2.60 15.03 -0.61
CA SER A 52 4.03 15.32 -0.46
C SER A 52 4.68 15.58 -1.83
N ASN A 53 4.44 14.72 -2.82
CA ASN A 53 4.97 14.90 -4.18
C ASN A 53 4.46 16.19 -4.85
N VAL A 54 3.17 16.51 -4.71
CA VAL A 54 2.58 17.73 -5.29
C VAL A 54 3.18 18.97 -4.65
N VAL A 55 3.31 18.98 -3.33
CA VAL A 55 3.87 20.11 -2.57
C VAL A 55 5.34 20.30 -2.92
N GLU A 56 6.14 19.22 -2.97
CA GLU A 56 7.55 19.26 -3.35
C GLU A 56 7.74 19.79 -4.79
N THR A 57 6.95 19.27 -5.74
CA THR A 57 6.95 19.73 -7.14
C THR A 57 6.59 21.21 -7.25
N PHE A 58 5.57 21.64 -6.50
CA PHE A 58 5.13 23.03 -6.48
C PHE A 58 6.20 23.97 -5.91
N PHE A 59 6.87 23.57 -4.82
CA PHE A 59 7.99 24.33 -4.26
C PHE A 59 9.16 24.44 -5.23
N MET A 60 9.55 23.34 -5.88
CA MET A 60 10.60 23.35 -6.90
C MET A 60 10.26 24.31 -8.06
N LEU A 61 9.02 24.30 -8.55
CA LEU A 61 8.56 25.21 -9.61
C LEU A 61 8.63 26.69 -9.20
N LEU A 62 8.21 27.02 -7.97
CA LEU A 62 8.25 28.39 -7.46
C LEU A 62 9.69 28.92 -7.31
N ILE A 63 10.63 28.04 -6.95
CA ILE A 63 12.05 28.35 -6.86
C ILE A 63 12.63 28.55 -8.27
N ASP A 64 12.36 27.65 -9.21
CA ASP A 64 12.87 27.70 -10.58
C ASP A 64 12.38 28.94 -11.35
N HIS A 65 11.12 29.35 -11.13
CA HIS A 65 10.57 30.58 -11.68
C HIS A 65 10.99 31.86 -10.93
N GLY A 66 11.84 31.75 -9.90
CA GLY A 66 12.36 32.89 -9.14
C GLY A 66 11.31 33.62 -8.27
N VAL A 67 10.13 33.02 -8.07
CA VAL A 67 9.05 33.60 -7.25
C VAL A 67 9.33 33.42 -5.76
N LEU A 68 9.96 32.30 -5.37
CA LEU A 68 10.40 32.03 -4.00
C LEU A 68 11.93 31.99 -3.91
N VAL A 69 12.51 32.95 -3.20
CA VAL A 69 13.93 32.95 -2.83
C VAL A 69 14.05 32.42 -1.39
N VAL A 70 14.47 31.17 -1.26
CA VAL A 70 14.60 30.48 0.04
C VAL A 70 16.08 30.27 0.35
N ARG A 71 16.46 30.41 1.63
CA ARG A 71 17.83 30.11 2.08
C ARG A 71 18.13 28.63 1.90
N SER A 72 19.31 28.28 1.41
CA SER A 72 19.75 26.89 1.16
C SER A 72 19.50 25.93 2.33
N SER A 73 19.72 26.37 3.57
CA SER A 73 19.45 25.55 4.77
C SER A 73 17.96 25.21 4.93
N THR A 74 17.07 26.14 4.60
CA THR A 74 15.62 25.96 4.72
C THR A 74 15.09 25.11 3.58
N MET A 75 15.66 25.23 2.38
CA MET A 75 15.39 24.35 1.25
C MET A 75 15.71 22.90 1.61
N GLN A 76 16.92 22.65 2.13
CA GLN A 76 17.34 21.31 2.55
C GLN A 76 16.48 20.73 3.68
N GLN A 77 16.05 21.56 4.63
CA GLN A 77 15.12 21.11 5.67
C GLN A 77 13.76 20.72 5.12
N MET A 78 13.22 21.49 4.17
CA MET A 78 11.97 21.16 3.50
C MET A 78 12.11 19.86 2.72
N ASP A 79 13.16 19.73 1.91
CA ASP A 79 13.48 18.54 1.12
C ASP A 79 13.52 17.28 2.00
N ASN A 80 14.31 17.30 3.07
CA ASN A 80 14.41 16.20 4.03
C ASN A 80 13.07 15.84 4.69
N VAL A 81 12.20 16.83 4.95
CA VAL A 81 10.87 16.59 5.53
C VAL A 81 9.94 15.95 4.50
N MET A 82 9.96 16.42 3.26
CA MET A 82 9.15 15.84 2.18
C MET A 82 9.60 14.40 1.89
N ASP A 83 10.91 14.15 1.79
CA ASP A 83 11.47 12.81 1.62
C ASP A 83 11.09 11.87 2.78
N MET A 84 11.14 12.36 4.02
CA MET A 84 10.71 11.60 5.19
C MET A 84 9.21 11.28 5.12
N LEU A 85 8.36 12.22 4.71
CA LEU A 85 6.93 11.99 4.57
C LEU A 85 6.62 11.00 3.44
N ILE A 86 7.29 11.11 2.29
CA ILE A 86 7.13 10.20 1.15
C ILE A 86 7.55 8.79 1.56
N CYS A 87 8.76 8.64 2.12
CA CYS A 87 9.31 7.35 2.52
C CYS A 87 8.45 6.67 3.59
N SER A 88 8.11 7.38 4.68
CA SER A 88 7.25 6.82 5.74
C SER A 88 5.83 6.46 5.25
N SER A 89 5.28 7.22 4.30
CA SER A 89 3.97 6.94 3.72
C SER A 89 3.99 5.72 2.80
N LEU A 90 5.02 5.56 1.95
CA LEU A 90 5.20 4.37 1.11
C LEU A 90 5.39 3.10 1.94
N MET A 91 6.21 3.18 3.00
CA MET A 91 6.43 2.06 3.93
C MET A 91 5.13 1.67 4.67
N SER A 92 4.35 2.66 5.09
CA SER A 92 3.04 2.45 5.72
C SER A 92 2.06 1.79 4.75
N SER A 93 1.96 2.30 3.52
CA SER A 93 1.07 1.80 2.47
C SER A 93 1.31 0.30 2.20
N LEU A 94 2.57 -0.10 1.98
CA LEU A 94 2.94 -1.50 1.82
C LEU A 94 2.62 -2.36 3.04
N SER A 95 2.91 -1.84 4.22
CA SER A 95 2.64 -2.55 5.46
C SER A 95 1.14 -2.78 5.64
N PHE A 96 0.30 -1.79 5.31
CA PHE A 96 -1.15 -1.94 5.31
C PHE A 96 -1.63 -2.92 4.24
N LEU A 97 -1.03 -2.95 3.05
CA LEU A 97 -1.32 -3.99 2.05
C LEU A 97 -1.00 -5.39 2.56
N SER A 98 0.13 -5.57 3.25
CA SER A 98 0.49 -6.83 3.92
C SER A 98 -0.52 -7.21 5.00
N VAL A 99 -0.89 -6.26 5.86
CA VAL A 99 -1.89 -6.48 6.92
C VAL A 99 -3.25 -6.85 6.33
N ILE A 100 -3.69 -6.20 5.26
CA ILE A 100 -4.94 -6.52 4.55
C ILE A 100 -4.88 -7.93 3.94
N ALA A 101 -3.74 -8.31 3.35
CA ALA A 101 -3.55 -9.66 2.81
C ALA A 101 -3.62 -10.73 3.92
N ILE A 102 -3.00 -10.46 5.08
CA ILE A 102 -3.06 -11.34 6.26
C ILE A 102 -4.47 -11.41 6.83
N ASP A 103 -5.17 -10.28 7.01
CA ASP A 103 -6.55 -10.23 7.51
C ASP A 103 -7.49 -11.01 6.60
N ARG A 104 -7.38 -10.85 5.28
CA ARG A 104 -8.11 -11.65 4.29
C ARG A 104 -7.78 -13.13 4.40
N TYR A 105 -6.51 -13.48 4.55
CA TYR A 105 -6.07 -14.86 4.74
C TYR A 105 -6.71 -15.49 5.99
N ILE A 106 -6.70 -14.80 7.13
CA ILE A 106 -7.30 -15.26 8.39
C ILE A 106 -8.82 -15.38 8.23
N THR A 107 -9.46 -14.40 7.60
CA THR A 107 -10.92 -14.41 7.35
C THR A 107 -11.34 -15.62 6.52
N ILE A 108 -10.56 -15.99 5.50
CA ILE A 108 -10.89 -17.12 4.61
C ILE A 108 -10.57 -18.46 5.27
N PHE A 109 -9.39 -18.63 5.87
CA PHE A 109 -8.94 -19.94 6.37
C PHE A 109 -9.32 -20.23 7.82
N TYR A 110 -9.56 -19.19 8.61
CA TYR A 110 -9.88 -19.29 10.03
C TYR A 110 -11.19 -18.57 10.36
N ALA A 111 -12.17 -18.61 9.45
CA ALA A 111 -13.46 -17.91 9.57
C ALA A 111 -14.12 -18.05 10.96
N LEU A 112 -14.18 -19.28 11.52
CA LEU A 112 -14.79 -19.54 12.84
C LEU A 112 -13.98 -18.99 14.02
N ARG A 113 -12.68 -18.74 13.84
CA ARG A 113 -11.79 -18.17 14.87
C ARG A 113 -11.50 -16.69 14.64
N TYR A 114 -11.92 -16.11 13.50
CA TYR A 114 -11.62 -14.73 13.12
C TYR A 114 -12.00 -13.76 14.22
N HIS A 115 -13.21 -13.86 14.77
CA HIS A 115 -13.69 -12.95 15.82
C HIS A 115 -12.85 -12.99 17.10
N ASN A 116 -12.16 -14.11 17.38
CA ASN A 116 -11.26 -14.25 18.52
C ASN A 116 -9.81 -13.84 18.19
N ILE A 117 -9.40 -13.97 16.93
CA ILE A 117 -8.07 -13.60 16.45
C ILE A 117 -7.99 -12.08 16.24
N MET A 118 -8.96 -11.50 15.53
CA MET A 118 -8.94 -10.12 15.08
C MET A 118 -9.94 -9.26 15.86
N THR A 119 -9.45 -8.69 16.96
CA THR A 119 -10.24 -7.77 17.80
C THR A 119 -9.91 -6.32 17.46
N PHE A 120 -10.82 -5.40 17.77
CA PHE A 120 -10.62 -3.97 17.55
C PHE A 120 -9.33 -3.43 18.21
N ARG A 121 -9.04 -3.86 19.45
CA ARG A 121 -7.83 -3.45 20.18
C ARG A 121 -6.55 -3.90 19.47
N ARG A 122 -6.53 -5.12 18.93
CA ARG A 122 -5.39 -5.64 18.14
C ARG A 122 -5.25 -4.88 16.83
N ALA A 123 -6.36 -4.61 16.14
CA ALA A 123 -6.34 -3.83 14.91
C ALA A 123 -5.77 -2.42 15.12
N MET A 124 -6.21 -1.73 16.17
CA MET A 124 -5.66 -0.42 16.53
C MET A 124 -4.17 -0.50 16.89
N GLY A 125 -3.76 -1.52 17.65
CA GLY A 125 -2.35 -1.78 17.95
C GLY A 125 -1.49 -1.98 16.69
N ILE A 126 -2.01 -2.72 15.71
CA ILE A 126 -1.34 -2.91 14.41
C ILE A 126 -1.23 -1.58 13.65
N ILE A 127 -2.29 -0.78 13.60
CA ILE A 127 -2.27 0.53 12.93
C ILE A 127 -1.19 1.43 13.53
N VAL A 128 -1.19 1.58 14.85
CA VAL A 128 -0.20 2.42 15.55
C VAL A 128 1.22 1.90 15.32
N ALA A 129 1.43 0.57 15.38
CA ALA A 129 2.73 -0.02 15.12
C ALA A 129 3.22 0.25 13.69
N VAL A 130 2.34 0.12 12.69
CA VAL A 130 2.70 0.39 11.28
C VAL A 130 3.14 1.84 11.09
N TRP A 131 2.39 2.81 11.60
CA TRP A 131 2.76 4.23 11.51
C TRP A 131 4.09 4.50 12.22
N LEU A 132 4.25 4.03 13.46
CA LEU A 132 5.46 4.26 14.24
C LEU A 132 6.70 3.64 13.57
N VAL A 133 6.62 2.38 13.16
CA VAL A 133 7.74 1.68 12.52
C VAL A 133 8.14 2.39 11.23
N SER A 134 7.17 2.78 10.40
CA SER A 134 7.43 3.44 9.12
C SER A 134 8.02 4.84 9.29
N SER A 135 7.54 5.63 10.26
CA SER A 135 8.09 6.95 10.55
C SER A 135 9.50 6.87 11.13
N VAL A 136 9.76 5.91 12.03
CA VAL A 136 11.09 5.71 12.62
C VAL A 136 12.09 5.23 11.57
N SER A 137 11.72 4.25 10.74
CA SER A 137 12.61 3.74 9.69
C SER A 137 12.94 4.82 8.65
N SER A 138 11.96 5.65 8.30
CA SER A 138 12.17 6.78 7.39
C SER A 138 13.04 7.88 8.01
N ALA A 139 12.88 8.20 9.30
CA ALA A 139 13.77 9.13 9.98
C ALA A 139 15.22 8.62 9.99
N ILE A 140 15.42 7.33 10.26
CA ILE A 140 16.74 6.69 10.26
C ILE A 140 17.35 6.75 8.86
N PHE A 141 16.55 6.54 7.80
CA PHE A 141 17.00 6.64 6.42
C PHE A 141 17.57 8.01 6.07
N ILE A 142 16.84 9.08 6.39
CA ILE A 142 17.26 10.45 6.09
C ILE A 142 18.40 10.91 7.00
N ALA A 143 18.42 10.44 8.26
CA ALA A 143 19.48 10.80 9.21
C ALA A 143 20.82 10.08 8.94
N TYR A 144 20.78 8.88 8.36
CA TYR A 144 21.96 8.04 8.15
C TYR A 144 22.08 7.62 6.68
N ASP A 145 22.91 8.36 5.95
CA ASP A 145 23.33 8.00 4.59
C ASP A 145 24.37 6.86 4.62
N SER A 146 23.89 5.66 4.97
CA SER A 146 24.70 4.43 4.98
C SER A 146 24.08 3.42 4.04
N THR A 147 24.92 2.82 3.19
CA THR A 147 24.53 1.71 2.30
C THR A 147 23.82 0.59 3.06
N ALA A 148 24.18 0.37 4.34
CA ALA A 148 23.52 -0.62 5.19
C ALA A 148 22.05 -0.28 5.46
N VAL A 149 21.71 1.00 5.68
CA VAL A 149 20.33 1.45 5.93
C VAL A 149 19.50 1.32 4.66
N ILE A 150 20.06 1.74 3.53
CA ILE A 150 19.44 1.58 2.20
C ILE A 150 19.14 0.08 1.95
N LEU A 151 20.13 -0.79 2.14
CA LEU A 151 19.97 -2.24 1.97
C LEU A 151 18.89 -2.83 2.89
N CYS A 152 18.86 -2.44 4.17
CA CYS A 152 17.83 -2.88 5.10
C CYS A 152 16.42 -2.51 4.64
N LEU A 153 16.22 -1.29 4.12
CA LEU A 153 14.93 -0.86 3.59
C LEU A 153 14.55 -1.62 2.32
N VAL A 154 15.49 -1.84 1.41
CA VAL A 154 15.22 -2.63 0.20
C VAL A 154 14.84 -4.06 0.56
N VAL A 155 15.56 -4.69 1.47
CA VAL A 155 15.25 -6.04 1.95
C VAL A 155 13.88 -6.08 2.62
N PHE A 156 13.55 -5.10 3.47
CA PHE A 156 12.23 -5.00 4.08
C PHE A 156 11.13 -4.89 3.01
N PHE A 157 11.30 -3.99 2.06
CA PHE A 157 10.39 -3.77 0.95
C PHE A 157 10.16 -5.05 0.12
N LEU A 158 11.23 -5.72 -0.30
CA LEU A 158 11.17 -6.98 -1.04
C LEU A 158 10.49 -8.09 -0.21
N SER A 159 10.81 -8.18 1.08
CA SER A 159 10.23 -9.20 1.97
C SER A 159 8.71 -9.04 2.11
N MET A 160 8.22 -7.80 2.23
CA MET A 160 6.78 -7.50 2.31
C MET A 160 6.08 -7.87 1.00
N VAL A 161 6.68 -7.55 -0.14
CA VAL A 161 6.12 -7.88 -1.45
C VAL A 161 6.07 -9.39 -1.68
N ILE A 162 7.14 -10.11 -1.36
CA ILE A 162 7.17 -11.57 -1.43
C ILE A 162 6.08 -12.17 -0.53
N LEU A 163 5.93 -11.64 0.69
CA LEU A 163 4.88 -12.07 1.63
C LEU A 163 3.47 -11.87 1.04
N ILE A 164 3.17 -10.66 0.55
CA ILE A 164 1.88 -10.34 -0.10
C ILE A 164 1.60 -11.32 -1.25
N MET A 165 2.60 -11.52 -2.12
CA MET A 165 2.51 -12.41 -3.26
C MET A 165 2.25 -13.86 -2.86
N ALA A 166 3.02 -14.37 -1.90
CA ALA A 166 2.86 -15.73 -1.39
C ALA A 166 1.47 -15.94 -0.78
N LEU A 167 0.97 -15.00 0.02
CA LEU A 167 -0.35 -15.07 0.63
C LEU A 167 -1.45 -15.09 -0.43
N TYR A 168 -1.41 -14.21 -1.42
CA TYR A 168 -2.42 -14.16 -2.47
C TYR A 168 -2.38 -15.38 -3.41
N ILE A 169 -1.19 -15.84 -3.81
CA ILE A 169 -1.03 -17.06 -4.59
C ILE A 169 -1.59 -18.26 -3.83
N HIS A 170 -1.28 -18.38 -2.54
CA HIS A 170 -1.80 -19.47 -1.70
C HIS A 170 -3.33 -19.40 -1.57
N MET A 171 -3.89 -18.21 -1.31
CA MET A 171 -5.33 -17.98 -1.26
C MET A 171 -6.01 -18.40 -2.56
N PHE A 172 -5.46 -18.00 -3.70
CA PHE A 172 -6.00 -18.33 -5.01
C PHE A 172 -5.86 -19.83 -5.34
N ALA A 173 -4.72 -20.44 -5.05
CA ALA A 173 -4.50 -21.86 -5.26
C ALA A 173 -5.49 -22.70 -4.44
N LEU A 174 -5.74 -22.34 -3.18
CA LEU A 174 -6.71 -23.06 -2.35
C LEU A 174 -8.15 -22.81 -2.82
N ALA A 175 -8.51 -21.59 -3.20
CA ALA A 175 -9.81 -21.30 -3.80
C ALA A 175 -10.06 -22.15 -5.05
N ARG A 176 -9.07 -22.29 -5.94
CA ARG A 176 -9.15 -23.18 -7.11
C ARG A 176 -9.22 -24.65 -6.73
N ARG A 177 -8.50 -25.10 -5.70
CA ARG A 177 -8.61 -26.48 -5.19
C ARG A 177 -10.00 -26.76 -4.64
N HIS A 178 -10.59 -25.84 -3.87
CA HIS A 178 -11.97 -25.96 -3.39
C HIS A 178 -12.97 -25.97 -4.54
N ALA A 179 -12.84 -25.07 -5.52
CA ALA A 179 -13.69 -25.07 -6.71
C ALA A 179 -13.62 -26.39 -7.49
N ARG A 180 -12.41 -26.94 -7.68
CA ARG A 180 -12.22 -28.25 -8.34
C ARG A 180 -12.83 -29.39 -7.53
N ARG A 181 -12.62 -29.43 -6.20
CA ARG A 181 -13.15 -30.49 -5.33
C ARG A 181 -14.69 -30.45 -5.24
N ILE A 182 -15.26 -29.25 -5.26
CA ILE A 182 -16.71 -29.06 -5.33
C ILE A 182 -17.23 -29.50 -6.69
N SER A 183 -16.57 -29.15 -7.81
CA SER A 183 -16.98 -29.60 -9.15
C SER A 183 -16.95 -31.12 -9.33
N SER A 184 -16.02 -31.83 -8.67
CA SER A 184 -16.02 -33.30 -8.66
C SER A 184 -17.17 -33.91 -7.85
N MET A 185 -17.69 -33.20 -6.83
CA MET A 185 -18.89 -33.62 -6.08
C MET A 185 -20.20 -33.18 -6.76
N GLN A 186 -20.19 -32.05 -7.49
CA GLN A 186 -21.34 -31.48 -8.20
C GLN A 186 -21.60 -32.09 -9.59
N ARG A 187 -20.84 -33.10 -10.03
CA ARG A 187 -21.19 -33.89 -11.24
C ARG A 187 -22.59 -34.53 -11.17
N LYS A 188 -23.26 -34.47 -10.00
CA LYS A 188 -24.67 -34.86 -9.80
C LYS A 188 -25.69 -33.71 -9.69
N GLN A 189 -25.32 -32.43 -9.61
CA GLN A 189 -26.33 -31.37 -9.47
C GLN A 189 -25.91 -30.05 -10.12
N SER A 190 -26.63 -29.72 -11.18
CA SER A 190 -26.53 -28.54 -12.04
C SER A 190 -26.83 -27.24 -11.28
N SER A 191 -25.82 -26.39 -11.11
CA SER A 191 -25.98 -24.95 -10.78
C SER A 191 -24.75 -24.17 -11.29
N PRO A 192 -24.90 -22.91 -11.74
CA PRO A 192 -23.90 -22.23 -12.57
C PRO A 192 -22.64 -21.80 -11.79
N PRO A 193 -21.44 -21.91 -12.39
CA PRO A 193 -20.13 -21.71 -11.73
C PRO A 193 -19.77 -20.25 -11.41
N PHE A 194 -20.57 -19.28 -11.85
CA PHE A 194 -20.24 -17.86 -11.78
C PHE A 194 -20.33 -17.25 -10.37
N ALA A 195 -21.11 -17.84 -9.45
CA ALA A 195 -21.27 -17.29 -8.10
C ALA A 195 -20.05 -17.54 -7.18
N SER A 196 -19.28 -18.62 -7.38
CA SER A 196 -18.11 -18.93 -6.52
C SER A 196 -16.81 -18.25 -6.96
N MET A 197 -16.80 -17.62 -8.14
CA MET A 197 -15.58 -17.04 -8.73
C MET A 197 -15.39 -15.54 -8.46
N LYS A 198 -16.42 -14.84 -7.95
CA LYS A 198 -16.37 -13.39 -7.67
C LYS A 198 -15.26 -13.01 -6.69
N GLY A 199 -15.02 -13.84 -5.67
CA GLY A 199 -13.92 -13.66 -4.72
C GLY A 199 -12.54 -13.78 -5.38
N ALA A 200 -12.37 -14.77 -6.27
CA ALA A 200 -11.11 -15.01 -6.97
C ALA A 200 -10.76 -13.90 -7.98
N ILE A 201 -11.77 -13.34 -8.67
CA ILE A 201 -11.59 -12.22 -9.62
C ILE A 201 -11.07 -10.97 -8.90
N THR A 202 -11.65 -10.64 -7.74
CA THR A 202 -11.22 -9.48 -6.95
C THR A 202 -9.76 -9.64 -6.51
N LEU A 203 -9.34 -10.84 -6.10
CA LEU A 203 -7.95 -11.12 -5.69
C LEU A 203 -6.97 -11.04 -6.86
N THR A 204 -7.35 -11.52 -8.05
CA THR A 204 -6.51 -11.44 -9.26
C THR A 204 -6.33 -9.99 -9.74
N ILE A 205 -7.38 -9.17 -9.66
CA ILE A 205 -7.30 -7.74 -10.02
C ILE A 205 -6.36 -7.01 -9.05
N LEU A 206 -6.52 -7.24 -7.73
CA LEU A 206 -5.65 -6.62 -6.72
C LEU A 206 -4.17 -6.99 -6.91
N LEU A 207 -3.88 -8.27 -7.20
CA LEU A 207 -2.54 -8.75 -7.52
C LEU A 207 -1.96 -8.11 -8.79
N GLY A 208 -2.75 -8.00 -9.86
CA GLY A 208 -2.31 -7.44 -11.13
C GLY A 208 -2.00 -5.94 -11.03
N VAL A 209 -2.87 -5.18 -10.36
CA VAL A 209 -2.66 -3.75 -10.12
C VAL A 209 -1.41 -3.52 -9.28
N PHE A 210 -1.20 -4.32 -8.23
CA PHE A 210 -0.02 -4.22 -7.38
C PHE A 210 1.30 -4.34 -8.17
N PHE A 211 1.43 -5.32 -9.06
CA PHE A 211 2.64 -5.48 -9.86
C PHE A 211 2.89 -4.34 -10.84
N VAL A 212 1.82 -3.83 -11.49
CA VAL A 212 1.94 -2.76 -12.48
C VAL A 212 2.31 -1.43 -11.81
N CYS A 213 1.70 -1.12 -10.67
CA CYS A 213 1.95 0.13 -9.95
C CYS A 213 3.33 0.17 -9.27
N TRP A 214 3.80 -0.95 -8.71
CA TRP A 214 5.08 -0.97 -8.01
C TRP A 214 6.29 -1.33 -8.90
N GLY A 215 6.05 -1.94 -10.07
CA GLY A 215 7.10 -2.37 -11.00
C GLY A 215 8.14 -1.30 -11.37
N PRO A 216 7.74 -0.05 -11.72
CA PRO A 216 8.69 1.02 -12.04
C PRO A 216 9.61 1.37 -10.87
N PHE A 217 9.08 1.41 -9.64
CA PHE A 217 9.88 1.66 -8.44
C PHE A 217 10.88 0.53 -8.18
N PHE A 218 10.47 -0.74 -8.36
CA PHE A 218 11.38 -1.89 -8.28
C PHE A 218 12.52 -1.81 -9.30
N LEU A 219 12.22 -1.45 -10.54
CA LEU A 219 13.22 -1.33 -11.58
C LEU A 219 14.22 -0.22 -11.27
N HIS A 220 13.74 0.92 -10.77
CA HIS A 220 14.60 2.03 -10.35
C HIS A 220 15.49 1.63 -9.17
N LEU A 221 14.93 0.94 -8.17
CA LEU A 221 15.66 0.48 -6.99
C LEU A 221 16.73 -0.56 -7.32
N ILE A 222 16.42 -1.50 -8.21
CA ILE A 222 17.40 -2.48 -8.71
C ILE A 222 18.53 -1.74 -9.44
N LEU A 223 18.19 -0.78 -10.29
CA LEU A 223 19.18 -0.02 -11.06
C LEU A 223 20.12 0.76 -10.14
N ILE A 224 19.62 1.40 -9.08
CA ILE A 224 20.44 2.07 -8.04
C ILE A 224 21.35 1.09 -7.29
N LEU A 225 20.91 -0.15 -7.05
CA LEU A 225 21.72 -1.15 -6.34
C LEU A 225 22.77 -1.82 -7.23
N THR A 226 22.52 -1.90 -8.54
CA THR A 226 23.40 -2.60 -9.49
C THR A 226 24.38 -1.68 -10.23
N CYS A 227 24.09 -0.39 -10.31
CA CYS A 227 24.90 0.62 -11.01
C CYS A 227 25.58 1.54 -10.00
#